data_AF-A0A942Z2P3-F1
#
_entry.id   AF-A0A942Z2P3-F1
#
_cell.length_a   1.000
_cell.length_b   1.000
_cell.length_c   1.000
_cell.angle_alpha   90.00
_cell.angle_beta   90.00
_cell.angle_gamma   90.00
#
_symmetry.space_group_name_H-M   'P 1'
#
loop_
_entity.id
_entity.type
_entity.pdbx_description
1 polymer ?
#
loop_
_entity_poly.entity_id
_entity_poly.type
_entity_poly.pdbx_seq_one_letter_code
_entity_poly.pdbx_strand_id
1 'polypeptide(L)'
;MWSVVVDEALYVRAYYGQNSRWYRAAVKQKAGRITVVGMTKEVNFEPINSPINDLIDNAYCKKYNSNPYLSSMISARARSATVGYPV
;
A
#
# COMPACT_ATOMS: atom_id res chain seq x y z
N MET A 1 1.32 6.95 -5.75
CA MET A 1 1.08 5.84 -4.79
C MET A 1 2.39 5.12 -4.60
N TRP A 2 2.70 4.61 -3.42
CA TRP A 2 3.95 3.86 -3.20
C TRP A 2 3.63 2.42 -2.87
N SER A 3 4.50 1.49 -3.26
CA SER A 3 4.28 0.08 -3.05
C SER A 3 5.57 -0.67 -2.70
N VAL A 4 5.43 -1.75 -1.95
CA VAL A 4 6.51 -2.64 -1.52
C VAL A 4 6.02 -4.08 -1.58
N VAL A 5 6.93 -5.02 -1.87
CA VAL A 5 6.63 -6.45 -1.80
C VAL A 5 7.19 -6.98 -0.48
N VAL A 6 6.38 -7.71 0.27
CA VAL A 6 6.77 -8.44 1.49
C VAL A 6 6.12 -9.82 1.40
N ASP A 7 6.87 -10.88 1.68
CA ASP A 7 6.38 -12.26 1.69
C ASP A 7 5.47 -12.61 0.49
N GLU A 8 5.95 -12.31 -0.72
CA GLU A 8 5.26 -12.58 -2.00
C GLU A 8 3.91 -11.85 -2.20
N ALA A 9 3.58 -10.88 -1.36
CA ALA A 9 2.42 -10.00 -1.51
C ALA A 9 2.85 -8.55 -1.78
N LEU A 10 2.11 -7.86 -2.67
CA LEU A 10 2.32 -6.43 -2.91
C LEU A 10 1.44 -5.64 -1.97
N TYR A 11 2.07 -4.72 -1.25
CA TYR A 11 1.43 -3.78 -0.35
C TYR A 11 1.49 -2.37 -0.92
N VAL A 12 0.38 -1.67 -0.84
CA VAL A 12 0.23 -0.30 -1.31
C VAL A 12 -0.31 0.55 -0.16
N ARG A 13 0.32 1.70 0.07
CA ARG A 13 -0.14 2.68 1.07
C ARG A 13 -0.63 3.96 0.43
N ALA A 14 -1.67 4.51 1.06
CA ALA A 14 -2.23 5.79 0.70
C ALA A 14 -1.58 6.91 1.51
N TYR A 15 -0.88 7.82 0.82
CA TYR A 15 -0.19 8.95 1.45
C TYR A 15 -1.11 9.84 2.29
N TYR A 16 -2.33 10.09 1.79
CA TYR A 16 -3.36 10.85 2.52
C TYR A 16 -4.20 9.97 3.47
N GLY A 17 -3.76 8.74 3.73
CA GLY A 17 -4.48 7.78 4.54
C GLY A 17 -5.84 7.42 3.95
N GLN A 18 -6.79 7.12 4.85
CA GLN A 18 -8.14 6.66 4.48
C GLN A 18 -8.96 7.72 3.72
N ASN A 19 -8.55 8.99 3.76
CA ASN A 19 -9.16 10.07 2.99
C ASN A 19 -8.82 10.02 1.49
N SER A 20 -7.88 9.16 1.09
CA SER A 20 -7.50 9.02 -0.32
C SER A 20 -8.67 8.48 -1.15
N ARG A 21 -9.07 9.21 -2.19
CA ARG A 21 -10.19 8.81 -3.07
C ARG A 21 -10.00 7.41 -3.67
N TRP A 22 -8.79 7.10 -4.11
CA TRP A 22 -8.47 5.78 -4.66
C TRP A 22 -8.56 4.67 -3.61
N TYR A 23 -8.10 4.91 -2.37
CA TYR A 23 -8.15 3.93 -1.29
C TYR A 23 -9.59 3.61 -0.92
N ARG A 24 -10.43 4.65 -0.81
CA ARG A 24 -11.87 4.49 -0.58
C ARG A 24 -12.54 3.70 -1.69
N ALA A 25 -12.17 3.94 -2.94
CA ALA A 25 -12.66 3.16 -4.08
C ALA A 25 -12.19 1.70 -3.99
N ALA A 26 -10.91 1.46 -3.72
CA ALA A 26 -10.32 0.12 -3.61
C ALA A 26 -10.98 -0.70 -2.48
N VAL A 27 -11.16 -0.12 -1.30
CA VAL A 27 -11.82 -0.78 -0.16
C VAL A 27 -13.31 -1.01 -0.42
N LYS A 28 -14.00 -0.04 -1.04
CA LYS A 28 -15.45 -0.15 -1.34
C LYS A 28 -15.72 -1.19 -2.41
N GLN A 29 -14.93 -1.20 -3.47
CA GLN A 29 -15.13 -2.10 -4.60
C GLN A 29 -14.58 -3.50 -4.30
N LYS A 30 -13.62 -3.62 -3.38
CA LYS A 30 -12.84 -4.84 -3.09
C LYS A 30 -12.16 -5.48 -4.31
N ALA A 31 -12.34 -4.90 -5.49
CA ALA A 31 -11.69 -5.17 -6.75
C ALA A 31 -11.08 -3.84 -7.19
N GLY A 32 -9.76 -3.78 -7.25
CA GLY A 32 -9.04 -2.65 -7.77
C GLY A 32 -8.24 -3.04 -8.99
N ARG A 33 -8.01 -2.08 -9.86
CA ARG A 33 -7.30 -2.30 -11.11
C ARG A 33 -5.90 -1.71 -10.99
N ILE A 34 -4.89 -2.57 -10.97
CA ILE A 34 -3.50 -2.14 -10.95
C ILE A 34 -2.96 -2.20 -12.37
N THR A 35 -2.47 -1.07 -12.85
CA THR A 35 -1.74 -1.00 -14.12
C THR A 35 -0.25 -0.91 -13.82
N VAL A 36 0.50 -1.95 -14.17
CA VAL A 36 1.97 -2.01 -14.06
C VAL A 36 2.50 -2.38 -15.44
N VAL A 37 3.37 -1.53 -16.00
CA VAL A 37 4.05 -1.75 -17.30
C VAL A 37 3.08 -2.22 -18.40
N GLY A 38 2.00 -1.46 -18.62
CA GLY A 38 0.99 -1.76 -19.65
C GLY A 38 0.03 -2.91 -19.34
N MET A 39 0.28 -3.71 -18.30
CA MET A 39 -0.61 -4.78 -17.87
C MET A 39 -1.56 -4.28 -16.80
N THR A 40 -2.85 -4.55 -17.02
CA THR A 40 -3.93 -4.14 -16.13
C THR A 40 -4.47 -5.39 -15.45
N LYS A 41 -4.14 -5.58 -14.17
CA LYS A 41 -4.57 -6.75 -13.37
C LYS A 41 -5.69 -6.32 -12.42
N GLU A 42 -6.76 -7.09 -12.40
CA GLU A 42 -7.76 -6.98 -11.33
C GLU A 42 -7.21 -7.67 -10.09
N VAL A 43 -7.18 -6.94 -8.98
CA VAL A 43 -6.65 -7.43 -7.72
C VAL A 43 -7.68 -7.18 -6.63
N ASN A 44 -7.81 -8.14 -5.72
CA ASN A 44 -8.63 -7.96 -4.54
C ASN A 44 -7.78 -7.28 -3.46
N PHE A 45 -8.17 -6.06 -3.10
CA PHE A 45 -7.48 -5.30 -2.07
C PHE A 45 -8.09 -5.59 -0.71
N GLU A 46 -7.28 -6.11 0.19
CA GLU A 46 -7.69 -6.36 1.57
C GLU A 46 -7.05 -5.34 2.53
N PRO A 47 -7.84 -4.74 3.44
CA PRO A 47 -7.30 -3.95 4.55
C PRO A 47 -6.45 -4.83 5.45
N ILE A 48 -5.35 -4.29 5.96
CA ILE A 48 -4.34 -5.09 6.65
C ILE A 48 -4.21 -4.69 8.11
N ASN A 49 -4.14 -5.72 8.97
CA ASN A 49 -3.98 -5.55 10.41
C ASN A 49 -2.56 -5.17 10.82
N SER A 50 -2.44 -4.69 12.05
CA SER A 50 -1.24 -4.04 12.61
C SER A 50 0.07 -4.85 12.57
N PRO A 51 0.12 -6.18 12.78
CA PRO A 51 1.41 -6.87 12.95
C PRO A 51 2.35 -6.84 11.73
N ILE A 52 1.79 -6.96 10.52
CA ILE A 52 2.60 -6.94 9.28
C ILE A 52 2.99 -5.53 8.85
N ASN A 53 2.38 -4.48 9.44
CA ASN A 53 2.71 -3.11 9.10
C ASN A 53 4.19 -2.79 9.36
N ASP A 54 4.78 -3.33 10.42
CA ASP A 54 6.19 -3.09 10.72
C ASP A 54 7.13 -3.73 9.69
N LEU A 55 6.76 -4.90 9.14
CA LEU A 55 7.48 -5.50 8.01
C LEU A 55 7.36 -4.65 6.75
N ILE A 56 6.16 -4.12 6.49
CA ILE A 56 5.89 -3.21 5.38
C ILE A 56 6.66 -1.89 5.55
N ASP A 57 6.74 -1.33 6.76
CA ASP A 57 7.54 -0.15 7.08
C ASP A 57 9.01 -0.38 6.82
N ASN A 58 9.55 -1.52 7.27
CA ASN A 58 10.92 -1.90 6.99
C ASN A 58 11.19 -2.00 5.49
N ALA A 59 10.25 -2.56 4.71
CA ALA A 59 10.36 -2.61 3.26
C ALA A 59 10.31 -1.20 2.62
N TYR A 60 9.46 -0.30 3.13
CA TYR A 60 9.44 1.10 2.69
C TYR A 60 10.75 1.81 3.02
N CYS A 61 11.28 1.63 4.23
CA CYS A 61 12.56 2.19 4.64
C CYS A 61 13.70 1.68 3.75
N LYS A 62 13.76 0.39 3.44
CA LYS A 62 14.76 -0.18 2.53
C LYS A 62 14.64 0.38 1.12
N LYS A 63 13.41 0.45 0.57
CA LYS A 63 13.16 0.85 -0.82
C LYS A 63 13.26 2.35 -1.07
N TYR A 64 12.90 3.18 -0.09
CA TYR A 64 12.75 4.63 -0.24
C TYR A 64 13.56 5.44 0.80
N ASN A 65 14.68 4.90 1.32
CA ASN A 65 15.48 5.53 2.38
C ASN A 65 15.87 7.00 2.08
N SER A 66 16.11 7.34 0.82
CA SER A 66 16.55 8.65 0.37
C SER A 66 15.39 9.62 0.10
N ASN A 67 14.15 9.15 0.19
CA ASN A 67 12.98 9.96 -0.11
C ASN A 67 12.54 10.76 1.13
N PRO A 68 12.50 12.11 1.07
CA PRO A 68 12.13 12.95 2.22
C PRO A 68 10.69 12.72 2.70
N TYR A 69 9.82 12.13 1.88
CA TYR A 69 8.43 11.84 2.23
C TYR A 69 8.23 10.46 2.90
N LEU A 70 9.31 9.69 3.11
CA LEU A 70 9.24 8.36 3.74
C LEU A 70 8.56 8.41 5.12
N SER A 71 8.93 9.39 5.95
CA SER A 71 8.36 9.59 7.28
C SER A 71 6.83 9.71 7.27
N SER A 72 6.28 10.35 6.23
CA SER A 72 4.83 10.45 6.03
C SER A 72 4.20 9.12 5.63
N MET A 73 4.91 8.27 4.88
CA MET A 73 4.40 6.96 4.44
C MET A 73 4.48 5.85 5.50
N ILE A 74 5.36 5.99 6.48
CA ILE A 74 5.43 5.08 7.64
C ILE A 74 4.61 5.59 8.84
N SER A 75 3.92 6.72 8.70
CA SER A 75 3.05 7.30 9.73
C SER A 75 1.80 6.46 9.98
N ALA A 76 1.23 6.54 11.19
CA ALA A 76 -0.01 5.84 11.54
C ALA A 76 -1.18 6.13 10.57
N ARG A 77 -1.24 7.36 10.02
CA ARG A 77 -2.23 7.76 9.02
C ARG A 77 -2.10 6.96 7.71
N ALA A 78 -0.88 6.75 7.23
CA ALA A 78 -0.63 5.99 6.01
C ALA A 78 -0.76 4.48 6.27
N ARG A 79 -0.31 4.01 7.43
CA ARG A 79 -0.46 2.61 7.89
C ARG A 79 -1.93 2.18 7.92
N SER A 80 -2.82 3.04 8.42
CA SER A 80 -4.27 2.76 8.47
C SER A 80 -4.95 2.72 7.10
N ALA A 81 -4.22 3.02 6.03
CA ALA A 81 -4.67 2.93 4.65
C ALA A 81 -3.74 2.06 3.81
N THR A 82 -3.31 0.94 4.40
CA THR A 82 -2.57 -0.12 3.72
C THR A 82 -3.56 -1.11 3.13
N VAL A 83 -3.37 -1.41 1.85
CA VAL A 83 -4.02 -2.53 1.16
C VAL A 83 -2.96 -3.46 0.62
N GLY A 84 -3.26 -4.74 0.54
CA GLY A 84 -2.37 -5.71 -0.11
C GLY A 84 -3.12 -6.67 -1.01
N TYR A 85 -2.35 -7.34 -1.87
CA TYR A 85 -2.81 -8.47 -2.66
C TYR A 85 -1.64 -9.43 -2.96
N PRO A 86 -1.89 -10.75 -3.09
CA PRO A 86 -0.87 -11.72 -3.47
C PRO A 86 -0.36 -11.47 -4.90
N VAL A 87 0.96 -11.54 -5.13
CA VAL A 87 1.54 -11.25 -6.47
C VAL A 87 1.65 -12.50 -7.31
#